data_AF-A0A832YYF6-F1
#
_entry.id   AF-A0A832YYF6-F1
#
_cell.length_a   1.000
_cell.length_b   1.000
_cell.length_c   1.000
_cell.angle_alpha   90.00
_cell.angle_beta   90.00
_cell.angle_gamma   90.00
#
_symmetry.space_group_name_H-M   'P 1'
#
loop_
_entity.id
_entity.type
_entity.pdbx_description
1 polymer ?
#
loop_
_entity_poly.entity_id
_entity_poly.type
_entity_poly.pdbx_seq_one_letter_code
_entity_poly.pdbx_strand_id
1 'polypeptide(L)'
;MITSPVFFGILLLAGVTIIQFYRGRRKNLEILERSIRILEEVIKPKSKEYTVIGIYVGYHAKYLVDRGGVREVDATVVLLPRQSLLYIPIAIVTSRFDRLYLVFQLRKTPCAEAHLVRKGYYRLGVKRVVKNFENMVCESVEIGNARYHLVYTSRPMAEKLLRFANELSRPSILNHVAVVPKLNRLYIAAKLDLEVLHELIAKSYALAREVA
;
A
#
# COMPACT_ATOMS: atom_id res chain seq x y z
N MET A 1 -21.60 -33.47 -29.27
CA MET A 1 -22.01 -32.37 -30.17
C MET A 1 -22.27 -31.15 -29.31
N ILE A 2 -21.57 -30.03 -29.53
CA ILE A 2 -21.91 -28.76 -28.86
C ILE A 2 -23.26 -28.32 -29.44
N THR A 3 -24.30 -28.23 -28.62
CA THR A 3 -25.60 -27.73 -29.07
C THR A 3 -25.46 -26.26 -29.46
N SER A 4 -26.14 -25.81 -30.51
CA SER A 4 -26.04 -24.43 -31.03
C SER A 4 -26.11 -23.34 -29.93
N PRO A 5 -26.96 -23.45 -28.88
CA PRO A 5 -26.98 -22.48 -27.78
C PRO A 5 -25.67 -22.40 -26.98
N VAL A 6 -25.01 -23.54 -26.73
CA VAL A 6 -23.74 -23.57 -25.99
C VAL A 6 -22.63 -22.91 -26.82
N PHE A 7 -22.62 -23.16 -28.13
CA PHE A 7 -21.68 -22.50 -29.04
C PHE A 7 -21.83 -20.98 -29.04
N PHE A 8 -23.06 -20.46 -29.17
CA PHE A 8 -23.33 -19.03 -29.11
C PHE A 8 -22.98 -18.43 -27.74
N GLY A 9 -23.23 -19.16 -26.65
CA GLY A 9 -22.86 -18.74 -25.30
C GLY A 9 -21.34 -18.57 -25.13
N ILE A 10 -20.55 -19.52 -25.63
CA ILE A 10 -19.07 -19.45 -25.61
C ILE A 10 -18.58 -18.28 -26.47
N LEU A 11 -19.16 -18.09 -27.66
CA LEU A 11 -18.80 -16.99 -28.55
C LEU A 11 -19.07 -15.62 -27.91
N LEU A 12 -20.23 -15.47 -27.27
CA LEU A 12 -20.59 -14.26 -26.54
C LEU A 12 -19.63 -14.00 -25.38
N LEU A 13 -19.34 -15.02 -24.57
CA LEU A 13 -18.40 -14.93 -23.45
C LEU A 13 -17.00 -14.51 -23.95
N ALA A 14 -16.52 -15.11 -25.04
CA ALA A 14 -15.25 -14.75 -25.64
C ALA A 14 -15.23 -13.26 -26.04
N GLY A 15 -16.25 -12.77 -26.75
CA GLY A 15 -16.37 -11.36 -27.11
C GLY A 15 -16.35 -10.43 -25.89
N VAL A 16 -17.11 -10.76 -24.84
CA VAL A 16 -17.14 -9.96 -23.59
C VAL A 16 -15.79 -9.97 -22.89
N THR A 17 -15.10 -11.10 -22.83
CA THR A 17 -13.76 -11.19 -22.20
C THR A 17 -12.73 -10.31 -22.92
N ILE A 18 -12.77 -10.25 -24.26
CA ILE A 18 -11.86 -9.42 -25.06
C ILE A 18 -12.13 -7.93 -24.78
N ILE A 19 -13.41 -7.51 -24.81
CA ILE A 19 -13.78 -6.12 -24.50
C ILE A 19 -13.34 -5.74 -23.09
N GLN A 20 -13.60 -6.61 -22.10
CA GLN A 20 -13.19 -6.38 -20.73
C GLN A 20 -11.66 -6.28 -20.60
N PHE A 21 -10.91 -7.11 -21.34
CA PHE A 21 -9.45 -7.09 -21.32
C PHE A 21 -8.90 -5.71 -21.69
N TYR A 22 -9.33 -5.15 -22.82
CA TYR A 22 -8.83 -3.84 -23.27
C TYR A 22 -9.25 -2.70 -22.35
N ARG A 23 -10.51 -2.71 -21.87
CA ARG A 23 -11.01 -1.69 -20.92
C ARG A 23 -10.25 -1.74 -19.59
N GLY A 24 -10.07 -2.94 -19.05
CA GLY A 24 -9.35 -3.17 -17.80
C GLY A 24 -7.88 -2.82 -17.90
N ARG A 25 -7.22 -3.23 -18.99
CA ARG A 25 -5.82 -2.88 -19.30
C ARG A 25 -5.63 -1.37 -19.32
N ARG A 26 -6.46 -0.65 -20.07
CA ARG A 26 -6.37 0.82 -20.18
C ARG A 26 -6.47 1.48 -18.81
N LYS A 27 -7.48 1.11 -18.01
CA LYS A 27 -7.68 1.67 -16.67
C LYS A 27 -6.51 1.40 -15.74
N ASN A 28 -5.96 0.18 -15.74
CA ASN A 28 -4.80 -0.13 -14.91
C ASN A 28 -3.57 0.67 -15.35
N LEU A 29 -3.29 0.77 -16.65
CA LEU A 29 -2.17 1.58 -17.17
C LEU A 29 -2.30 3.05 -16.76
N GLU A 30 -3.50 3.63 -16.85
CA GLU A 30 -3.77 5.00 -16.39
C GLU A 30 -3.49 5.18 -14.89
N ILE A 31 -3.85 4.20 -14.05
CA ILE A 31 -3.56 4.23 -12.61
C ILE A 31 -2.07 4.11 -12.35
N LEU A 32 -1.37 3.19 -13.02
CA LEU A 32 0.07 3.01 -12.86
C LEU A 32 0.81 4.29 -13.24
N GLU A 33 0.54 4.85 -14.43
CA GLU A 33 1.14 6.09 -14.91
C GLU A 33 0.93 7.25 -13.95
N ARG A 34 -0.32 7.47 -13.50
CA ARG A 34 -0.61 8.54 -12.53
C ARG A 34 0.07 8.32 -11.19
N SER A 35 0.07 7.09 -10.68
CA SER A 35 0.74 6.78 -9.41
C SER A 35 2.24 7.02 -9.46
N ILE A 36 2.89 6.68 -10.58
CA ILE A 36 4.32 6.92 -10.81
C ILE A 36 4.59 8.43 -10.80
N ARG A 37 3.82 9.21 -11.57
CA ARG A 37 3.98 10.67 -11.62
C ARG A 37 3.87 11.31 -10.24
N ILE A 38 2.83 10.95 -9.48
CA ILE A 38 2.62 11.49 -8.13
C ILE A 38 3.77 11.08 -7.18
N LEU A 39 4.24 9.83 -7.24
CA LEU A 39 5.38 9.38 -6.45
C LEU A 39 6.65 10.17 -6.79
N GLU A 40 6.98 10.31 -8.06
CA GLU A 40 8.18 11.02 -8.52
C GLU A 40 8.12 12.52 -8.16
N GLU A 41 6.96 13.15 -8.30
CA GLU A 41 6.74 14.56 -7.99
C GLU A 41 6.99 14.86 -6.50
N VAL A 42 6.52 13.98 -5.60
CA VAL A 42 6.67 14.15 -4.16
C VAL A 42 8.05 13.72 -3.68
N ILE A 43 8.53 12.55 -4.11
CA ILE A 43 9.78 11.95 -3.62
C ILE A 43 11.00 12.65 -4.21
N LYS A 44 10.92 13.12 -5.46
CA LYS A 44 12.02 13.76 -6.22
C LYS A 44 13.32 12.93 -6.16
N PRO A 45 13.28 11.68 -6.68
CA PRO A 45 14.42 10.77 -6.59
C PRO A 45 15.63 11.25 -7.41
N LYS A 46 16.84 10.98 -6.90
CA LYS A 46 18.10 11.13 -7.65
C LYS A 46 18.22 10.07 -8.75
N SER A 47 17.83 8.84 -8.45
CA SER A 47 17.78 7.73 -9.41
C SER A 47 16.56 6.84 -9.13
N LYS A 48 16.09 6.15 -10.17
CA LYS A 48 14.88 5.34 -10.13
C LYS A 48 15.08 4.03 -10.89
N GLU A 49 14.63 2.93 -10.29
CA GLU A 49 14.60 1.60 -10.90
C GLU A 49 13.18 1.03 -10.77
N TYR A 50 12.68 0.41 -11.85
CA TYR A 50 11.33 -0.18 -11.87
C TYR A 50 11.39 -1.66 -12.22
N THR A 51 10.75 -2.47 -11.39
CA THR A 51 10.42 -3.86 -11.69
C THR A 51 8.92 -3.97 -11.96
N VAL A 52 8.55 -4.44 -13.15
CA VAL A 52 7.14 -4.60 -13.56
C VAL A 52 6.54 -5.85 -12.91
N ILE A 53 5.33 -5.75 -12.37
CA ILE A 53 4.60 -6.86 -11.76
C ILE A 53 3.39 -7.21 -12.63
N GLY A 54 3.39 -8.40 -13.22
CA GLY A 54 2.24 -8.92 -13.97
C GLY A 54 1.80 -8.03 -15.15
N ILE A 55 2.74 -7.30 -15.75
CA ILE A 55 2.60 -6.36 -16.88
C ILE A 55 1.67 -5.16 -16.61
N TYR A 56 0.41 -5.40 -16.23
CA TYR A 56 -0.61 -4.37 -16.00
C TYR A 56 -1.09 -4.34 -14.54
N VAL A 57 -0.49 -5.14 -13.67
CA VAL A 57 -1.01 -5.41 -12.32
C VAL A 57 -0.18 -4.71 -11.26
N GLY A 58 0.95 -4.11 -11.61
CA GLY A 58 1.72 -3.36 -10.64
C GLY A 58 3.15 -3.07 -11.07
N TYR A 59 3.87 -2.45 -10.15
CA TYR A 59 5.31 -2.29 -10.21
C TYR A 59 5.90 -2.22 -8.80
N HIS A 60 7.18 -2.48 -8.71
CA HIS A 60 8.02 -2.13 -7.60
C HIS A 60 9.02 -1.07 -8.07
N ALA A 61 9.01 0.10 -7.45
CA ALA A 61 9.89 1.21 -7.75
C ALA A 61 10.87 1.41 -6.60
N LYS A 62 12.14 1.50 -6.93
CA LYS A 62 13.21 1.78 -5.98
C LYS A 62 13.77 3.17 -6.26
N TYR A 63 13.62 4.06 -5.29
CA TYR A 63 13.97 5.48 -5.41
C TYR A 63 15.15 5.81 -4.50
N LEU A 64 16.29 6.19 -5.09
CA LEU A 64 17.39 6.75 -4.32
C LEU A 64 17.11 8.22 -4.04
N VAL A 65 17.06 8.63 -2.78
CA VAL A 65 16.70 10.02 -2.39
C VAL A 65 17.86 10.71 -1.70
N ASP A 66 18.47 10.05 -0.72
CA ASP A 66 19.66 10.54 0.00
C ASP A 66 19.50 11.97 0.54
N ARG A 67 18.33 12.29 1.11
CA ARG A 67 17.97 13.61 1.69
C ARG A 67 17.10 13.44 2.94
N GLY A 68 17.28 14.34 3.92
CA GLY A 68 16.38 14.43 5.08
C GLY A 68 16.40 13.22 6.01
N GLY A 69 17.51 12.49 6.08
CA GLY A 69 17.60 11.25 6.87
C GLY A 69 17.06 10.01 6.16
N VAL A 70 16.47 10.14 4.97
CA VAL A 70 16.02 9.01 4.15
C VAL A 70 17.08 8.69 3.09
N ARG A 71 17.53 7.44 3.04
CA ARG A 71 18.48 6.92 2.05
C ARG A 71 17.74 6.55 0.76
N GLU A 72 16.70 5.74 0.90
CA GLU A 72 16.00 5.10 -0.20
C GLU A 72 14.51 4.97 0.11
N VAL A 73 13.67 4.96 -0.92
CA VAL A 73 12.23 4.72 -0.81
C VAL A 73 11.83 3.62 -1.80
N ASP A 74 11.33 2.51 -1.28
CA ASP A 74 10.69 1.47 -2.10
C ASP A 74 9.19 1.73 -2.15
N ALA A 75 8.63 1.84 -3.35
CA ALA A 75 7.20 1.98 -3.58
C ALA A 75 6.69 0.79 -4.41
N THR A 76 5.84 -0.04 -3.81
CA THR A 76 5.20 -1.16 -4.51
C THR A 76 3.73 -0.88 -4.69
N VAL A 77 3.27 -0.82 -5.94
CA VAL A 77 1.86 -0.70 -6.31
C VAL A 77 1.39 -2.03 -6.86
N VAL A 78 0.29 -2.54 -6.32
CA VAL A 78 -0.38 -3.76 -6.79
C VAL A 78 -1.85 -3.48 -7.02
N LEU A 79 -2.29 -3.57 -8.27
CA LEU A 79 -3.65 -3.32 -8.71
C LEU A 79 -4.45 -4.61 -8.78
N LEU A 80 -5.77 -4.48 -8.72
CA LEU A 80 -6.68 -5.55 -9.10
C LEU A 80 -6.54 -5.84 -10.62
N PRO A 81 -6.61 -7.11 -11.05
CA PRO A 81 -6.42 -7.52 -12.44
C PRO A 81 -7.70 -7.26 -13.26
N ARG A 82 -8.00 -5.99 -13.50
CA ARG A 82 -9.25 -5.53 -14.16
C ARG A 82 -9.38 -6.04 -15.60
N GLN A 83 -8.27 -6.40 -16.24
CA GLN A 83 -8.26 -7.01 -17.56
C GLN A 83 -8.79 -8.46 -17.57
N SER A 84 -8.81 -9.13 -16.43
CA SER A 84 -9.19 -10.55 -16.33
C SER A 84 -10.62 -10.69 -15.82
N LEU A 85 -11.60 -10.70 -16.73
CA LEU A 85 -13.04 -10.78 -16.40
C LEU A 85 -13.38 -11.92 -15.43
N LEU A 86 -12.81 -13.11 -15.65
CA LEU A 86 -13.14 -14.30 -14.85
C LEU A 86 -12.41 -14.31 -13.49
N TYR A 87 -11.28 -13.61 -13.39
CA TYR A 87 -10.45 -13.63 -12.19
C TYR A 87 -10.70 -12.43 -11.27
N ILE A 88 -11.21 -11.31 -11.80
CA ILE A 88 -11.47 -10.12 -11.00
C ILE A 88 -12.41 -10.36 -9.80
N PRO A 89 -13.45 -11.22 -9.85
CA PRO A 89 -14.28 -11.49 -8.67
C PRO A 89 -13.49 -12.17 -7.56
N ILE A 90 -12.63 -13.14 -7.92
CA ILE A 90 -11.74 -13.84 -6.99
C ILE A 90 -10.74 -12.85 -6.37
N ALA A 91 -10.18 -11.96 -7.19
CA ALA A 91 -9.26 -10.92 -6.72
C ALA A 91 -9.94 -9.92 -5.77
N ILE A 92 -11.19 -9.54 -6.00
CA ILE A 92 -11.95 -8.66 -5.09
C ILE A 92 -12.16 -9.36 -3.73
N VAL A 93 -12.54 -10.63 -3.70
CA VAL A 93 -12.76 -11.36 -2.44
C VAL A 93 -11.47 -11.55 -1.65
N THR A 94 -10.38 -11.90 -2.33
CA THR A 94 -9.10 -12.22 -1.70
C THR A 94 -8.28 -10.96 -1.37
N SER A 95 -8.22 -10.02 -2.31
CA SER A 95 -7.34 -8.86 -2.24
C SER A 95 -8.02 -7.55 -1.86
N ARG A 96 -9.35 -7.47 -2.03
CA ARG A 96 -10.25 -6.35 -1.68
C ARG A 96 -10.05 -5.06 -2.47
N PHE A 97 -8.83 -4.59 -2.62
CA PHE A 97 -8.53 -3.28 -3.22
C PHE A 97 -7.12 -3.21 -3.82
N ASP A 98 -6.87 -2.18 -4.62
CA ASP A 98 -5.54 -1.80 -5.08
C ASP A 98 -4.67 -1.38 -3.88
N ARG A 99 -3.42 -1.81 -3.83
CA ARG A 99 -2.53 -1.66 -2.68
C ARG A 99 -1.34 -0.80 -3.03
N LEU A 100 -0.93 -0.02 -2.03
CA LEU A 100 0.32 0.71 -2.01
C LEU A 100 1.13 0.26 -0.80
N TYR A 101 2.38 -0.07 -1.02
CA TYR A 101 3.37 -0.29 0.01
C TYR A 101 4.50 0.71 -0.17
N LEU A 102 4.82 1.46 0.88
CA LEU A 102 5.96 2.36 0.92
C LEU A 102 6.92 1.88 2.01
N VAL A 103 8.20 1.78 1.67
CA VAL A 103 9.27 1.48 2.62
C VAL A 103 10.29 2.60 2.53
N PHE A 104 10.45 3.36 3.60
CA PHE A 104 11.48 4.39 3.71
C PHE A 104 12.66 3.79 4.46
N GLN A 105 13.80 3.68 3.79
CA GLN A 105 15.05 3.27 4.42
C GLN A 105 15.69 4.49 5.08
N LEU A 106 15.76 4.45 6.41
CA LEU A 106 16.25 5.53 7.26
C LEU A 106 17.77 5.41 7.45
N ARG A 107 18.44 6.56 7.65
CA ARG A 107 19.89 6.63 7.88
C ARG A 107 20.26 6.40 9.33
N LYS A 108 19.47 6.92 10.28
CA LYS A 108 19.65 6.60 11.70
C LYS A 108 18.61 5.59 12.13
N THR A 109 18.95 4.87 13.18
CA THR A 109 18.06 3.92 13.82
C THR A 109 17.01 4.69 14.65
N PRO A 110 15.71 4.48 14.39
CA PRO A 110 14.66 5.03 15.22
C PRO A 110 14.81 4.58 16.69
N CYS A 111 14.48 5.46 17.63
CA CYS A 111 14.65 5.16 19.07
C CYS A 111 13.73 4.06 19.59
N ALA A 112 12.62 3.76 18.92
CA ALA A 112 11.62 2.82 19.39
C ALA A 112 10.80 2.21 18.25
N GLU A 113 10.16 1.08 18.55
CA GLU A 113 9.31 0.33 17.62
C GLU A 113 7.84 0.65 17.89
N ALA A 114 7.08 0.95 16.83
CA ALA A 114 5.66 1.21 16.93
C ALA A 114 4.94 0.79 15.64
N HIS A 115 3.73 0.30 15.79
CA HIS A 115 2.86 -0.15 14.72
C HIS A 115 1.45 0.38 14.93
N LEU A 116 0.85 0.85 13.85
CA LEU A 116 -0.56 1.19 13.76
C LEU A 116 -1.19 0.30 12.70
N VAL A 117 -2.04 -0.65 13.12
CA VAL A 117 -2.57 -1.70 12.23
C VAL A 117 -4.09 -1.66 12.22
N ARG A 118 -4.71 -1.55 11.04
CA ARG A 118 -6.16 -1.56 10.93
C ARG A 118 -6.74 -2.90 11.38
N LYS A 119 -7.77 -2.85 12.23
CA LYS A 119 -8.47 -4.04 12.70
C LYS A 119 -9.06 -4.81 11.50
N GLY A 120 -8.78 -6.11 11.42
CA GLY A 120 -9.23 -6.98 10.32
C GLY A 120 -8.41 -6.91 9.03
N TYR A 121 -7.31 -6.15 9.00
CA TYR A 121 -6.37 -6.17 7.87
C TYR A 121 -5.63 -7.51 7.77
N TYR A 122 -5.07 -7.98 8.89
CA TYR A 122 -4.44 -9.30 8.98
C TYR A 122 -5.42 -10.34 9.53
N ARG A 123 -5.78 -11.34 8.70
CA ARG A 123 -6.74 -12.40 9.06
C ARG A 123 -6.30 -13.23 10.26
N LEU A 124 -4.99 -13.43 10.43
CA LEU A 124 -4.39 -14.23 11.51
C LEU A 124 -4.01 -13.37 12.74
N GLY A 125 -4.46 -12.12 12.79
CA GLY A 125 -4.17 -11.18 13.87
C GLY A 125 -2.80 -10.50 13.78
N VAL A 126 -2.65 -9.42 14.55
CA VAL A 126 -1.45 -8.57 14.56
C VAL A 126 -0.24 -9.29 15.16
N LYS A 127 -0.47 -10.21 16.11
CA LYS A 127 0.56 -10.99 16.82
C LYS A 127 1.47 -11.81 15.89
N ARG A 128 0.96 -12.27 14.73
CA ARG A 128 1.76 -13.04 13.77
C ARG A 128 2.64 -12.18 12.87
N VAL A 129 2.37 -10.88 12.79
CA VAL A 129 3.06 -9.97 11.86
C VAL A 129 4.10 -9.13 12.60
N VAL A 130 3.78 -8.71 13.81
CA VAL A 130 4.70 -7.96 14.68
C VAL A 130 5.60 -8.95 15.41
N LYS A 131 6.88 -9.02 15.05
CA LYS A 131 7.82 -10.02 15.59
C LYS A 131 8.07 -9.86 17.10
N ASN A 132 8.07 -8.62 17.60
CA ASN A 132 8.38 -8.30 18.99
C ASN A 132 7.11 -8.06 19.84
N PHE A 133 5.96 -8.60 19.43
CA PHE A 133 4.66 -8.28 20.02
C PHE A 133 4.59 -8.53 21.53
N GLU A 134 5.27 -9.57 22.04
CA GLU A 134 5.23 -9.95 23.46
C GLU A 134 5.78 -8.88 24.40
N ASN A 135 6.70 -8.04 23.92
CA ASN A 135 7.33 -6.98 24.69
C ASN A 135 6.68 -5.60 24.42
N MET A 136 5.49 -5.57 23.81
CA MET A 136 4.84 -4.34 23.37
C MET A 136 3.48 -4.15 24.03
N VAL A 137 3.15 -2.89 24.31
CA VAL A 137 1.81 -2.50 24.73
C VAL A 137 0.90 -2.49 23.51
N CYS A 138 -0.30 -3.07 23.62
CA CYS A 138 -1.29 -3.10 22.55
C CYS A 138 -2.59 -2.43 23.02
N GLU A 139 -2.96 -1.34 22.35
CA GLU A 139 -4.19 -0.59 22.61
C GLU A 139 -5.08 -0.60 21.35
N SER A 140 -6.38 -0.39 21.54
CA SER A 140 -7.31 -0.15 20.43
C SER A 140 -7.61 1.34 20.35
N VAL A 141 -7.46 1.92 19.17
CA VAL A 141 -7.70 3.34 18.90
C VAL A 141 -8.66 3.51 17.74
N GLU A 142 -9.46 4.56 17.77
CA GLU A 142 -10.34 4.93 16.66
C GLU A 142 -9.77 6.14 15.93
N ILE A 143 -9.64 6.04 14.61
CA ILE A 143 -9.10 7.09 13.75
C ILE A 143 -10.08 7.27 12.59
N GLY A 144 -10.79 8.39 12.59
CA GLY A 144 -11.98 8.58 11.74
C GLY A 144 -12.99 7.46 12.00
N ASN A 145 -13.46 6.81 10.94
CA ASN A 145 -14.47 5.74 11.03
C ASN A 145 -13.85 4.33 11.07
N ALA A 146 -12.57 4.20 11.40
CA ALA A 146 -11.85 2.93 11.41
C ALA A 146 -11.15 2.67 12.75
N ARG A 147 -11.19 1.41 13.18
CA ARG A 147 -10.51 0.93 14.39
C ARG A 147 -9.14 0.37 14.06
N TYR A 148 -8.15 0.72 14.87
CA TYR A 148 -6.76 0.29 14.72
C TYR A 148 -6.25 -0.34 16.02
N HIS A 149 -5.31 -1.26 15.87
CA HIS A 149 -4.42 -1.73 16.93
C HIS A 149 -3.17 -0.87 16.93
N LEU A 150 -2.92 -0.19 18.04
CA LEU A 150 -1.69 0.55 18.29
C LEU A 150 -0.78 -0.33 19.14
N VAL A 151 0.34 -0.78 18.57
CA VAL A 151 1.28 -1.70 19.21
C VAL A 151 2.64 -1.03 19.30
N TYR A 152 3.18 -0.82 20.49
CA TYR A 152 4.38 0.02 20.66
C TYR A 152 5.25 -0.39 21.84
N THR A 153 6.54 -0.06 21.77
CA THR A 153 7.46 -0.09 22.92
C THR A 153 7.59 1.26 23.62
N SER A 154 7.39 2.37 22.89
CA SER A 154 7.50 3.73 23.42
C SER A 154 6.30 4.59 23.05
N ARG A 155 5.67 5.21 24.06
CA ARG A 155 4.50 6.07 23.89
C ARG A 155 4.75 7.27 22.97
N PRO A 156 5.86 8.03 23.09
CA PRO A 156 6.20 9.10 22.15
C PRO A 156 6.20 8.66 20.68
N MET A 157 6.73 7.47 20.36
CA MET A 157 6.73 6.97 18.97
C MET A 157 5.33 6.61 18.50
N ALA A 158 4.51 6.01 19.36
CA ALA A 158 3.12 5.70 19.08
C ALA A 158 2.32 6.97 18.76
N GLU A 159 2.55 8.05 19.51
CA GLU A 159 1.91 9.35 19.31
C GLU A 159 2.29 9.99 17.97
N LYS A 160 3.55 9.85 17.51
CA LYS A 160 3.94 10.28 16.15
C LYS A 160 3.12 9.57 15.07
N LEU A 161 2.91 8.26 15.20
CA LEU A 161 2.10 7.47 14.27
C LEU A 161 0.62 7.89 14.31
N LEU A 162 0.07 8.12 15.49
CA LEU A 162 -1.30 8.62 15.66
C LEU A 162 -1.48 10.00 15.04
N ARG A 163 -0.54 10.92 15.28
CA ARG A 163 -0.57 12.27 14.71
C ARG A 163 -0.54 12.20 13.18
N PHE A 164 0.41 11.45 12.62
CA PHE A 164 0.48 11.20 11.17
C PHE A 164 -0.84 10.68 10.60
N ALA A 165 -1.45 9.69 11.25
CA ALA A 165 -2.70 9.10 10.77
C ALA A 165 -3.89 10.07 10.87
N ASN A 166 -3.97 10.87 11.93
CA ASN A 166 -5.02 11.87 12.12
C ASN A 166 -4.89 13.09 11.21
N GLU A 167 -3.67 13.43 10.80
CA GLU A 167 -3.45 14.53 9.87
C GLU A 167 -3.99 14.22 8.47
N LEU A 168 -4.10 12.95 8.07
CA LEU A 168 -4.57 12.57 6.73
C LEU A 168 -6.04 12.96 6.51
N SER A 169 -6.35 13.51 5.33
CA SER A 169 -7.75 13.81 4.95
C SER A 169 -8.64 12.56 4.93
N ARG A 170 -8.07 11.40 4.58
CA ARG A 170 -8.77 10.11 4.54
C ARG A 170 -7.97 9.02 5.28
N PRO A 171 -7.99 8.98 6.63
CA PRO A 171 -7.18 8.04 7.41
C PRO A 171 -7.53 6.56 7.15
N SER A 172 -8.76 6.27 6.72
CA SER A 172 -9.26 4.91 6.49
C SER A 172 -8.57 4.16 5.34
N ILE A 173 -7.73 4.83 4.55
CA ILE A 173 -6.89 4.19 3.54
C ILE A 173 -5.71 3.44 4.17
N LEU A 174 -5.28 3.81 5.38
CA LEU A 174 -4.18 3.16 6.07
C LEU A 174 -4.58 1.76 6.52
N ASN A 175 -3.68 0.81 6.31
CA ASN A 175 -3.84 -0.57 6.76
C ASN A 175 -2.77 -0.96 7.78
N HIS A 176 -1.54 -0.52 7.58
CA HIS A 176 -0.44 -0.78 8.51
C HIS A 176 0.61 0.32 8.37
N VAL A 177 0.96 1.01 9.45
CA VAL A 177 2.12 1.89 9.54
C VAL A 177 3.05 1.30 10.59
N ALA A 178 4.34 1.19 10.32
CA ALA A 178 5.30 0.60 11.25
C ALA A 178 6.66 1.30 11.19
N VAL A 179 7.19 1.62 12.35
CA VAL A 179 8.60 2.03 12.51
C VAL A 179 9.31 0.86 13.17
N VAL A 180 10.31 0.31 12.49
CA VAL A 180 11.03 -0.89 12.94
C VAL A 180 12.52 -0.59 13.06
N PRO A 181 13.02 -0.29 14.28
CA PRO A 181 14.42 0.04 14.53
C PRO A 181 15.41 -0.99 13.99
N LYS A 182 15.12 -2.28 14.20
CA LYS A 182 16.00 -3.39 13.77
C LYS A 182 16.28 -3.39 12.26
N LEU A 183 15.41 -2.78 11.47
CA LEU A 183 15.53 -2.73 10.01
C LEU A 183 15.76 -1.30 9.49
N ASN A 184 15.92 -0.32 10.39
CA ASN A 184 16.06 1.10 10.07
C ASN A 184 15.04 1.57 9.04
N ARG A 185 13.76 1.20 9.20
CA ARG A 185 12.73 1.48 8.20
C ARG A 185 11.41 1.96 8.79
N LEU A 186 10.78 2.87 8.06
CA LEU A 186 9.36 3.17 8.16
C LEU A 186 8.63 2.42 7.04
N TYR A 187 7.63 1.62 7.39
CA TYR A 187 6.81 0.84 6.48
C TYR A 187 5.37 1.34 6.52
N ILE A 188 4.76 1.52 5.35
CA ILE A 188 3.37 1.95 5.21
C ILE A 188 2.69 1.05 4.19
N ALA A 189 1.60 0.41 4.59
CA ALA A 189 0.66 -0.27 3.73
C ALA A 189 -0.66 0.50 3.73
N ALA A 190 -1.13 0.86 2.54
CA ALA A 190 -2.36 1.59 2.34
C ALA A 190 -3.16 1.03 1.16
N LYS A 191 -4.45 1.35 1.12
CA LYS A 191 -5.23 1.28 -0.11
C LYS A 191 -4.70 2.36 -1.05
N LEU A 192 -4.44 2.00 -2.30
CA LEU A 192 -4.11 2.97 -3.34
C LEU A 192 -5.37 3.77 -3.67
N ASP A 193 -5.29 5.08 -3.49
CA ASP A 193 -6.32 6.04 -3.84
C ASP A 193 -5.65 7.29 -4.42
N LEU A 194 -5.84 7.53 -5.72
CA LEU A 194 -5.10 8.56 -6.45
C LEU A 194 -5.45 9.98 -5.99
N GLU A 195 -6.64 10.19 -5.42
CA GLU A 195 -7.10 11.52 -4.96
C GLU A 195 -6.29 12.02 -3.77
N VAL A 196 -5.89 11.10 -2.88
CA VAL A 196 -5.15 11.41 -1.64
C VAL A 196 -3.72 10.88 -1.66
N LEU A 197 -3.28 10.29 -2.77
CA LEU A 197 -1.95 9.68 -2.90
C LEU A 197 -0.84 10.70 -2.66
N HIS A 198 -0.97 11.90 -3.23
CA HIS A 198 0.01 12.97 -3.07
C HIS A 198 0.17 13.35 -1.59
N GLU A 199 -0.95 13.60 -0.90
CA GLU A 199 -0.96 13.91 0.53
C GLU A 199 -0.34 12.78 1.36
N LEU A 200 -0.75 11.54 1.09
CA LEU A 200 -0.25 10.36 1.80
C LEU A 200 1.26 10.27 1.70
N ILE A 201 1.84 10.38 0.50
CA ILE A 201 3.30 10.27 0.31
C ILE A 201 4.02 11.45 0.98
N ALA A 202 3.49 12.67 0.84
CA ALA A 202 4.11 13.86 1.42
C ALA A 202 4.19 13.77 2.95
N LYS A 203 3.08 13.38 3.60
CA LYS A 203 3.03 13.18 5.05
C LYS A 203 3.85 11.96 5.49
N SER A 204 3.89 10.91 4.68
CA SER A 204 4.72 9.73 4.95
C SER A 204 6.21 10.08 4.94
N TYR A 205 6.62 10.91 3.98
CA TYR A 205 8.00 11.40 3.89
C TYR A 205 8.32 12.34 5.06
N ALA A 206 7.39 13.20 5.47
CA ALA A 206 7.56 14.03 6.66
C ALA A 206 7.74 13.19 7.94
N LEU A 207 6.90 12.16 8.13
CA LEU A 207 7.04 11.21 9.23
C LEU A 207 8.40 10.51 9.16
N ALA A 208 8.82 10.05 7.97
CA ALA A 208 10.12 9.40 7.78
C ALA A 208 11.26 10.29 8.27
N ARG A 209 11.25 11.59 7.93
CA ARG A 209 12.26 12.55 8.38
C ARG A 209 12.26 12.78 9.90
N GLU A 210 11.10 12.67 10.55
CA GLU A 210 10.95 12.86 11.99
C GLU A 210 11.43 11.65 12.81
N VAL A 211 11.46 10.47 12.20
CA VAL A 211 11.90 9.21 12.83
C VAL A 211 13.29 8.76 12.41
N ALA A 212 13.90 9.45 11.42
CA ALA A 212 15.19 9.14 10.81
C ALA A 212 16.43 9.74 11.51
#